data_AF-A0A8H8RLN8-F1
#
_entry.id   AF-A0A8H8RLN8-F1
#
_cell.length_a   1.000
_cell.length_b   1.000
_cell.length_c   1.000
_cell.angle_alpha   90.00
_cell.angle_beta   90.00
_cell.angle_gamma   90.00
#
_symmetry.space_group_name_H-M   'P 1'
#
loop_
_entity.id
_entity.type
_entity.pdbx_description
1 polymer ?
#
loop_
_entity_poly.entity_id
_entity_poly.type
_entity_poly.pdbx_seq_one_letter_code
_entity_poly.pdbx_strand_id
1 'polypeptide(L)'
;MAFFRQYLTADEEAQIHQQFQGDIWRRNNQVLWSGILRDEAQRWADEHEMQTLTTAMGPLMDSSHPLCLRNKKSIKAWRQYIKGASAIFAWYISRGEKVTVLSPPPPERFHPSGATSYQAIEEPIIRGKLETRTVSRIEMVHPTVKGAENTHYQIWPVDETTTWTAKFGELNVQKRCWRVVKKRLLISTALNIRQFLLIGRSKREKRNIAKKEKKKEQKGSEEKKVAKEEKKREKEKVKLKQEREKLEQRVTLAMAGERPSLSKLIFQLLHALFITLIMLPHTLVKLLVQRRDEIDRKAADFEAVRGQLSTAVKERDKRIETQSDELVELNERYDMLERAKNSIGKEILKRKAELELVKRSLH
;
A
#
# COMPACT_ATOMS: atom_id res chain seq x y z
N MET A 1 1.36 11.79 -17.14
CA MET A 1 0.09 12.00 -16.37
C MET A 1 0.37 12.79 -15.09
N ALA A 2 -0.54 13.63 -14.58
CA ALA A 2 -0.26 14.47 -13.39
C ALA A 2 -0.05 13.66 -12.08
N PHE A 3 -0.51 12.40 -12.04
CA PHE A 3 -0.40 11.52 -10.87
C PHE A 3 1.01 10.95 -10.66
N PHE A 4 1.73 10.57 -11.71
CA PHE A 4 3.07 9.96 -11.60
C PHE A 4 4.14 10.98 -11.19
N ARG A 5 3.96 12.24 -11.58
CA ARG A 5 4.89 13.36 -11.29
C ARG A 5 5.02 13.71 -9.81
N GLN A 6 4.17 13.14 -8.93
CA GLN A 6 4.36 13.26 -7.48
C GLN A 6 5.44 12.31 -6.94
N TYR A 7 5.85 11.33 -7.74
CA TYR A 7 6.79 10.28 -7.37
C TYR A 7 8.04 10.24 -8.26
N LEU A 8 7.87 10.53 -9.56
CA LEU A 8 8.90 10.37 -10.59
C LEU A 8 9.25 11.70 -11.24
N THR A 9 10.51 11.81 -11.70
CA THR A 9 10.88 12.82 -12.70
C THR A 9 10.32 12.43 -14.08
N ALA A 10 10.32 13.37 -15.03
CA ALA A 10 9.84 13.11 -16.39
C ALA A 10 10.67 12.01 -17.08
N ASP A 11 11.99 12.02 -16.88
CA ASP A 11 12.90 11.03 -17.48
C ASP A 11 12.69 9.63 -16.88
N GLU A 12 12.46 9.55 -15.57
CA GLU A 12 12.13 8.29 -14.89
C GLU A 12 10.80 7.71 -15.38
N GLU A 13 9.76 8.56 -15.49
CA GLU A 13 8.47 8.17 -16.05
C GLU A 13 8.65 7.63 -17.48
N ALA A 14 9.39 8.35 -18.34
CA ALA A 14 9.65 7.94 -19.71
C ALA A 14 10.39 6.60 -19.81
N GLN A 15 11.43 6.40 -18.99
CA GLN A 15 12.22 5.17 -18.98
C GLN A 15 11.37 3.95 -18.56
N ILE A 16 10.52 4.10 -17.55
CA ILE A 16 9.63 3.01 -17.10
C ILE A 16 8.57 2.71 -18.18
N HIS A 17 8.03 3.74 -18.84
CA HIS A 17 7.12 3.53 -19.96
C HIS A 17 7.76 2.77 -21.11
N GLN A 18 9.00 3.13 -21.48
CA GLN A 18 9.76 2.43 -22.51
C GLN A 18 9.96 0.96 -22.14
N GLN A 19 10.33 0.69 -20.89
CA GLN A 19 10.51 -0.66 -20.37
C GLN A 19 9.23 -1.52 -20.50
N PHE A 20 8.06 -0.97 -20.14
CA PHE A 20 6.78 -1.68 -20.23
C PHE A 20 6.16 -1.69 -21.64
N GLN A 21 6.70 -0.91 -22.58
CA GLN A 21 6.35 -0.99 -24.01
C GLN A 21 7.22 -1.98 -24.78
N GLY A 22 8.37 -2.38 -24.22
CA GLY A 22 9.25 -3.36 -24.83
C GLY A 22 8.79 -4.81 -24.64
N ASP A 23 9.61 -5.73 -25.13
CA ASP A 23 9.31 -7.17 -25.23
C ASP A 23 9.17 -7.88 -23.89
N ILE A 24 9.62 -7.24 -22.81
CA ILE A 24 9.52 -7.80 -21.46
C ILE A 24 8.05 -7.84 -21.01
N TRP A 25 7.18 -6.96 -21.48
CA TRP A 25 5.80 -6.91 -21.00
C TRP A 25 4.92 -8.05 -21.57
N ARG A 26 4.46 -8.96 -20.71
CA ARG A 26 3.55 -10.06 -21.11
C ARG A 26 2.12 -9.77 -20.69
N ARG A 27 1.26 -9.36 -21.63
CA ARG A 27 -0.12 -8.95 -21.31
C ARG A 27 -0.88 -10.02 -20.52
N ASN A 28 -1.60 -9.60 -19.46
CA ASN A 28 -2.42 -10.45 -18.58
C ASN A 28 -1.63 -11.44 -17.70
N ASN A 29 -0.29 -11.38 -17.69
CA ASN A 29 0.57 -12.21 -16.85
C ASN A 29 1.18 -11.39 -15.70
N GLN A 30 0.43 -10.45 -15.13
CA GLN A 30 0.92 -9.60 -14.04
C GLN A 30 0.46 -10.10 -12.68
N VAL A 31 1.39 -10.05 -11.72
CA VAL A 31 1.16 -10.41 -10.32
C VAL A 31 1.43 -9.21 -9.44
N LEU A 32 0.42 -8.84 -8.65
CA LEU A 32 0.54 -7.94 -7.52
C LEU A 32 0.55 -8.78 -6.24
N TRP A 33 1.03 -8.20 -5.15
CA TRP A 33 1.04 -8.91 -3.87
C TRP A 33 0.93 -7.95 -2.70
N SER A 34 0.31 -8.42 -1.63
CA SER A 34 0.20 -7.68 -0.38
C SER A 34 0.27 -8.65 0.79
N GLY A 35 1.03 -8.28 1.80
CA GLY A 35 1.14 -9.04 3.04
C GLY A 35 2.06 -10.26 2.96
N ILE A 36 2.28 -10.89 1.82
CA ILE A 36 3.28 -11.98 1.71
C ILE A 36 4.71 -11.44 1.58
N LEU A 37 5.72 -12.30 1.75
CA LEU A 37 7.12 -11.90 1.58
C LEU A 37 7.43 -11.67 0.09
N ARG A 38 8.32 -10.72 -0.21
CA ARG A 38 8.71 -10.42 -1.60
C ARG A 38 9.25 -11.66 -2.32
N ASP A 39 10.12 -12.42 -1.66
CA ASP A 39 10.80 -13.55 -2.29
C ASP A 39 9.85 -14.73 -2.51
N GLU A 40 8.83 -14.87 -1.66
CA GLU A 40 7.72 -15.81 -1.84
C GLU A 40 6.85 -15.40 -3.04
N ALA A 41 6.48 -14.11 -3.14
CA ALA A 41 5.71 -13.58 -4.25
C ALA A 41 6.46 -13.73 -5.59
N GLN A 42 7.77 -13.48 -5.58
CA GLN A 42 8.61 -13.62 -6.77
C GLN A 42 8.70 -15.08 -7.20
N ARG A 43 8.98 -16.00 -6.25
CA ARG A 43 9.04 -17.43 -6.55
C ARG A 43 7.74 -17.96 -7.13
N TRP A 44 6.61 -17.62 -6.52
CA TRP A 44 5.30 -18.01 -7.04
C TRP A 44 5.08 -17.46 -8.46
N ALA A 45 5.45 -16.21 -8.72
CA ALA A 45 5.33 -15.62 -10.05
C ALA A 45 6.24 -16.34 -11.08
N ASP A 46 7.48 -16.67 -10.71
CA ASP A 46 8.43 -17.37 -11.59
C ASP A 46 7.93 -18.79 -11.93
N GLU A 47 7.41 -19.53 -10.94
CA GLU A 47 6.80 -20.86 -11.11
C GLU A 47 5.56 -20.85 -12.03
N HIS A 48 4.87 -19.72 -12.14
CA HIS A 48 3.66 -19.54 -12.95
C HIS A 48 3.89 -18.72 -14.23
N GLU A 49 5.14 -18.44 -14.58
CA GLU A 49 5.53 -17.61 -15.74
C GLU A 49 4.84 -16.23 -15.75
N MET A 50 4.64 -15.67 -14.55
CA MET A 50 4.04 -14.37 -14.33
C MET A 50 5.08 -13.32 -13.93
N GLN A 51 4.67 -12.05 -13.96
CA GLN A 51 5.55 -10.91 -13.82
C GLN A 51 5.16 -10.07 -12.62
N THR A 52 6.05 -10.01 -11.64
CA THR A 52 5.98 -8.96 -10.61
C THR A 52 6.49 -7.63 -11.17
N LEU A 53 6.32 -6.54 -10.43
CA LEU A 53 6.96 -5.27 -10.74
C LEU A 53 8.48 -5.43 -10.96
N THR A 54 9.15 -6.27 -10.16
CA THR A 54 10.60 -6.48 -10.28
C THR A 54 10.92 -7.08 -11.64
N THR A 55 10.21 -8.14 -12.04
CA THR A 55 10.40 -8.82 -13.33
C THR A 55 10.12 -7.86 -14.49
N ALA A 56 9.00 -7.14 -14.45
CA ALA A 56 8.60 -6.23 -15.52
C ALA A 56 9.57 -5.06 -15.70
N MET A 57 10.15 -4.57 -14.60
CA MET A 57 11.15 -3.49 -14.64
C MET A 57 12.53 -3.94 -15.12
N GLY A 58 12.83 -5.25 -15.09
CA GLY A 58 14.04 -5.85 -15.65
C GLY A 58 15.32 -5.10 -15.27
N PRO A 59 16.10 -4.57 -16.24
CA PRO A 59 17.37 -3.87 -15.98
C PRO A 59 17.27 -2.64 -15.06
N LEU A 60 16.07 -2.07 -14.86
CA LEU A 60 15.85 -0.94 -13.96
C LEU A 60 15.84 -1.36 -12.47
N MET A 61 15.72 -2.65 -12.18
CA MET A 61 15.70 -3.22 -10.83
C MET A 61 16.93 -4.04 -10.46
N ASP A 62 17.76 -4.41 -11.44
CA ASP A 62 19.01 -5.14 -11.22
C ASP A 62 20.11 -4.19 -10.70
N SER A 63 20.54 -4.39 -9.44
CA SER A 63 21.57 -3.53 -8.82
C SER A 63 22.94 -3.56 -9.49
N SER A 64 23.22 -4.58 -10.31
CA SER A 64 24.46 -4.67 -11.10
C SER A 64 24.36 -3.92 -12.43
N HIS A 65 23.15 -3.64 -12.91
CA HIS A 65 22.93 -3.02 -14.20
C HIS A 65 23.06 -1.48 -14.15
N PRO A 66 23.74 -0.82 -15.11
CA PRO A 66 23.99 0.63 -15.08
C PRO A 66 22.71 1.49 -15.12
N LEU A 67 21.61 0.95 -15.65
CA LEU A 67 20.30 1.61 -15.70
C LEU A 67 19.58 1.62 -14.34
N CYS A 68 19.97 0.76 -13.41
CA CYS A 68 19.35 0.72 -12.09
C CYS A 68 19.75 1.95 -11.27
N LEU A 69 18.73 2.71 -10.86
CA LEU A 69 18.93 3.94 -10.11
C LEU A 69 19.13 3.71 -8.61
N ARG A 70 19.12 2.46 -8.13
CA ARG A 70 19.15 2.12 -6.71
C ARG A 70 20.36 2.69 -5.99
N ASN A 71 21.54 2.54 -6.59
CA ASN A 71 22.80 3.02 -5.99
C ASN A 71 23.02 4.53 -6.23
N LYS A 72 22.28 5.13 -7.16
CA LYS A 72 22.34 6.56 -7.52
C LYS A 72 21.36 7.42 -6.71
N LYS A 73 20.50 6.81 -5.90
CA LYS A 73 19.43 7.48 -5.15
C LYS A 73 19.56 7.27 -3.65
N SER A 74 19.17 8.29 -2.89
CA SER A 74 18.94 8.11 -1.45
C SER A 74 17.82 7.10 -1.19
N ILE A 75 17.83 6.46 -0.03
CA ILE A 75 16.79 5.49 0.39
C ILE A 75 15.38 6.08 0.25
N LYS A 76 15.20 7.37 0.60
CA LYS A 76 13.92 8.06 0.48
C LYS A 76 13.52 8.27 -0.99
N ALA A 77 14.46 8.69 -1.84
CA ALA A 77 14.21 8.89 -3.26
C ALA A 77 13.92 7.56 -3.97
N TRP A 78 14.67 6.49 -3.66
CA TRP A 78 14.41 5.15 -4.18
C TRP A 78 13.01 4.64 -3.79
N ARG A 79 12.57 4.85 -2.55
CA ARG A 79 11.21 4.51 -2.12
C ARG A 79 10.13 5.27 -2.90
N GLN A 80 10.36 6.51 -3.29
CA GLN A 80 9.42 7.26 -4.12
C GLN A 80 9.44 6.76 -5.56
N TYR A 81 10.63 6.47 -6.09
CA TYR A 81 10.81 5.86 -7.41
C TYR A 81 10.02 4.54 -7.53
N ILE A 82 10.16 3.63 -6.56
CA ILE A 82 9.40 2.37 -6.54
C ILE A 82 7.89 2.59 -6.47
N LYS A 83 7.41 3.59 -5.72
CA LYS A 83 5.98 3.93 -5.69
C LYS A 83 5.47 4.45 -7.02
N GLY A 84 6.27 5.27 -7.71
CA GLY A 84 5.98 5.73 -9.05
C GLY A 84 5.95 4.59 -10.05
N ALA A 85 6.94 3.71 -10.02
CA ALA A 85 7.00 2.53 -10.88
C ALA A 85 5.82 1.57 -10.64
N SER A 86 5.46 1.33 -9.37
CA SER A 86 4.27 0.59 -8.94
C SER A 86 2.98 1.21 -9.49
N ALA A 87 2.86 2.55 -9.49
CA ALA A 87 1.71 3.24 -10.08
C ALA A 87 1.64 3.05 -11.60
N ILE A 88 2.77 3.16 -12.32
CA ILE A 88 2.81 2.93 -13.77
C ILE A 88 2.52 1.44 -14.07
N PHE A 89 3.03 0.52 -13.27
CA PHE A 89 2.77 -0.92 -13.41
C PHE A 89 1.27 -1.23 -13.30
N ALA A 90 0.62 -0.71 -12.26
CA ALA A 90 -0.83 -0.80 -12.11
C ALA A 90 -1.61 -0.16 -13.27
N TRP A 91 -1.08 0.92 -13.85
CA TRP A 91 -1.66 1.58 -15.02
C TRP A 91 -1.59 0.72 -16.29
N TYR A 92 -0.49 0.01 -16.54
CA TYR A 92 -0.43 -0.94 -17.65
C TYR A 92 -1.35 -2.13 -17.40
N ILE A 93 -1.42 -2.63 -16.16
CA ILE A 93 -2.33 -3.71 -15.76
C ILE A 93 -3.79 -3.34 -16.02
N SER A 94 -4.21 -2.11 -15.72
CA SER A 94 -5.62 -1.68 -15.89
C SER A 94 -6.10 -1.69 -17.35
N ARG A 95 -5.20 -1.89 -18.31
CA ARG A 95 -5.49 -2.06 -19.75
C ARG A 95 -5.62 -3.54 -20.16
N GLY A 96 -5.33 -4.44 -19.23
CA GLY A 96 -5.51 -5.89 -19.37
C GLY A 96 -6.91 -6.34 -18.99
N GLU A 97 -7.15 -7.63 -19.21
CA GLU A 97 -8.40 -8.31 -18.83
C GLU A 97 -8.38 -8.72 -17.36
N LYS A 98 -7.24 -9.23 -16.89
CA LYS A 98 -7.11 -9.78 -15.54
C LYS A 98 -5.78 -9.45 -14.88
N VAL A 99 -5.77 -9.49 -13.57
CA VAL A 99 -4.57 -9.44 -12.72
C VAL A 99 -4.73 -10.37 -11.54
N THR A 100 -3.62 -11.01 -11.16
CA THR A 100 -3.58 -11.90 -9.99
C THR A 100 -2.96 -11.15 -8.82
N VAL A 101 -3.58 -11.26 -7.64
CA VAL A 101 -3.13 -10.65 -6.39
C VAL A 101 -2.83 -11.76 -5.39
N LEU A 102 -1.57 -11.84 -4.96
CA LEU A 102 -1.18 -12.76 -3.89
C LEU A 102 -1.40 -12.09 -2.54
N SER A 103 -2.08 -12.79 -1.64
CA SER A 103 -2.27 -12.31 -0.27
C SER A 103 -2.32 -13.46 0.73
N PRO A 104 -2.24 -13.16 2.03
CA PRO A 104 -2.71 -14.06 3.08
C PRO A 104 -4.17 -14.47 2.85
N PRO A 105 -4.59 -15.64 3.35
CA PRO A 105 -5.97 -16.07 3.24
C PRO A 105 -6.91 -15.20 4.11
N PRO A 106 -8.22 -15.22 3.83
CA PRO A 106 -9.24 -14.67 4.72
C PRO A 106 -9.11 -15.22 6.15
N PRO A 107 -9.53 -14.44 7.17
CA PRO A 107 -10.23 -13.16 7.07
C PRO A 107 -9.30 -11.93 6.90
N GLU A 108 -8.03 -12.00 7.32
CA GLU A 108 -7.09 -10.87 7.30
C GLU A 108 -6.18 -10.86 6.05
N ARG A 109 -6.77 -10.60 4.88
CA ARG A 109 -6.03 -10.59 3.60
C ARG A 109 -5.07 -9.41 3.44
N PHE A 110 -5.41 -8.27 4.04
CA PHE A 110 -4.67 -7.04 3.83
C PHE A 110 -4.31 -6.37 5.13
N HIS A 111 -3.30 -5.50 5.06
CA HIS A 111 -2.89 -4.71 6.20
C HIS A 111 -4.04 -3.80 6.66
N PRO A 112 -4.43 -3.79 7.95
CA PRO A 112 -5.58 -3.03 8.46
C PRO A 112 -5.48 -1.51 8.24
N SER A 113 -4.27 -0.97 8.17
CA SER A 113 -4.04 0.46 7.92
C SER A 113 -4.38 0.95 6.51
N GLY A 114 -4.52 0.06 5.52
CA GLY A 114 -4.68 0.47 4.12
C GLY A 114 -3.45 1.13 3.48
N ALA A 115 -2.30 1.13 4.16
CA ALA A 115 -1.12 1.92 3.76
C ALA A 115 -0.05 1.11 3.01
N THR A 116 -0.36 -0.11 2.57
CA THR A 116 0.52 -0.87 1.66
C THR A 116 0.54 -0.22 0.28
N SER A 117 1.59 -0.46 -0.49
CA SER A 117 1.67 0.05 -1.88
C SER A 117 0.50 -0.46 -2.72
N TYR A 118 0.14 -1.73 -2.56
CA TYR A 118 -1.06 -2.32 -3.18
C TYR A 118 -2.33 -1.54 -2.84
N GLN A 119 -2.68 -1.42 -1.55
CA GLN A 119 -3.94 -0.78 -1.14
C GLN A 119 -3.98 0.72 -1.43
N ALA A 120 -2.85 1.42 -1.27
CA ALA A 120 -2.81 2.88 -1.36
C ALA A 120 -2.61 3.39 -2.79
N ILE A 121 -1.98 2.61 -3.68
CA ILE A 121 -1.56 3.03 -5.01
C ILE A 121 -2.14 2.11 -6.09
N GLU A 122 -1.82 0.82 -6.04
CA GLU A 122 -2.08 -0.10 -7.17
C GLU A 122 -3.57 -0.47 -7.29
N GLU A 123 -4.20 -0.87 -6.19
CA GLU A 123 -5.61 -1.29 -6.14
C GLU A 123 -6.57 -0.19 -6.63
N PRO A 124 -6.45 1.09 -6.22
CA PRO A 124 -7.26 2.18 -6.78
C PRO A 124 -7.09 2.38 -8.29
N ILE A 125 -5.91 2.14 -8.85
CA ILE A 125 -5.63 2.29 -10.28
C ILE A 125 -6.26 1.14 -11.06
N ILE A 126 -6.02 -0.11 -10.67
CA ILE A 126 -6.55 -1.29 -11.38
C ILE A 126 -8.08 -1.38 -11.30
N ARG A 127 -8.69 -0.89 -10.20
CA ARG A 127 -10.15 -0.75 -10.06
C ARG A 127 -10.72 0.50 -10.74
N GLY A 128 -9.89 1.30 -11.42
CA GLY A 128 -10.29 2.53 -12.12
C GLY A 128 -10.95 3.59 -11.22
N LYS A 129 -10.60 3.63 -9.93
CA LYS A 129 -11.01 4.74 -9.05
C LYS A 129 -10.28 6.03 -9.41
N LEU A 130 -9.13 5.94 -10.09
CA LEU A 130 -8.28 7.08 -10.45
C LEU A 130 -8.30 7.42 -11.94
N GLU A 131 -8.75 6.49 -12.81
CA GLU A 131 -8.71 6.63 -14.27
C GLU A 131 -9.91 5.94 -14.94
N THR A 132 -10.14 6.22 -16.23
CA THR A 132 -11.26 5.65 -17.02
C THR A 132 -11.06 4.19 -17.43
N ARG A 133 -9.92 3.56 -17.11
CA ARG A 133 -9.63 2.16 -17.45
C ARG A 133 -9.55 1.32 -16.18
N THR A 134 -10.21 0.17 -16.24
CA THR A 134 -10.33 -0.82 -15.16
C THR A 134 -9.95 -2.17 -15.71
N VAL A 135 -9.25 -2.97 -14.92
CA VAL A 135 -9.13 -4.40 -15.22
C VAL A 135 -10.52 -5.05 -15.20
N SER A 136 -10.78 -6.01 -16.10
CA SER A 136 -12.08 -6.68 -16.15
C SER A 136 -12.32 -7.53 -14.90
N ARG A 137 -11.28 -8.19 -14.37
CA ARG A 137 -11.35 -8.91 -13.10
C ARG A 137 -10.05 -8.92 -12.30
N ILE A 138 -10.18 -9.04 -10.98
CA ILE A 138 -9.05 -9.26 -10.07
C ILE A 138 -9.22 -10.64 -9.47
N GLU A 139 -8.24 -11.50 -9.72
CA GLU A 139 -8.15 -12.85 -9.15
C GLU A 139 -7.22 -12.82 -7.93
N MET A 140 -7.56 -13.58 -6.91
CA MET A 140 -6.77 -13.70 -5.70
C MET A 140 -6.29 -15.12 -5.49
N VAL A 141 -5.08 -15.25 -4.99
CA VAL A 141 -4.43 -16.52 -4.68
C VAL A 141 -3.76 -16.43 -3.30
N HIS A 142 -3.75 -17.55 -2.58
CA HIS A 142 -3.17 -17.66 -1.24
C HIS A 142 -2.06 -18.73 -1.19
N PRO A 143 -0.83 -18.38 -1.62
CA PRO A 143 0.28 -19.35 -1.69
C PRO A 143 0.62 -20.02 -0.35
N THR A 144 0.30 -19.37 0.78
CA THR A 144 0.59 -19.89 2.12
C THR A 144 -0.34 -21.01 2.57
N VAL A 145 -1.38 -21.34 1.80
CA VAL A 145 -2.39 -22.33 2.17
C VAL A 145 -2.13 -23.63 1.43
N LYS A 146 -1.77 -24.68 2.18
CA LYS A 146 -1.52 -26.01 1.62
C LYS A 146 -2.76 -26.55 0.89
N GLY A 147 -2.60 -26.98 -0.35
CA GLY A 147 -3.68 -27.45 -1.23
C GLY A 147 -4.48 -26.34 -1.92
N ALA A 148 -4.22 -25.07 -1.61
CA ALA A 148 -4.86 -23.90 -2.25
C ALA A 148 -3.84 -22.95 -2.88
N GLU A 149 -2.57 -23.36 -3.01
CA GLU A 149 -1.44 -22.53 -3.41
C GLU A 149 -1.66 -21.87 -4.77
N ASN A 150 -2.41 -22.56 -5.64
CA ASN A 150 -2.71 -22.13 -7.01
C ASN A 150 -4.22 -21.97 -7.24
N THR A 151 -5.03 -21.99 -6.18
CA THR A 151 -6.48 -21.81 -6.33
C THR A 151 -6.80 -20.33 -6.46
N HIS A 152 -7.36 -19.97 -7.61
CA HIS A 152 -7.80 -18.63 -7.92
C HIS A 152 -9.28 -18.47 -7.56
N TYR A 153 -9.65 -17.30 -7.08
CA TYR A 153 -11.04 -16.87 -6.95
C TYR A 153 -11.15 -15.38 -7.22
N GLN A 154 -12.31 -14.93 -7.68
CA GLN A 154 -12.50 -13.54 -8.04
C GLN A 154 -12.77 -12.68 -6.80
N ILE A 155 -12.17 -11.49 -6.74
CA ILE A 155 -12.47 -10.47 -5.71
C ILE A 155 -13.01 -9.16 -6.30
N TRP A 156 -12.98 -9.03 -7.63
CA TRP A 156 -13.53 -7.90 -8.36
C TRP A 156 -13.87 -8.35 -9.79
N PRO A 157 -15.01 -7.96 -10.36
CA PRO A 157 -16.05 -7.10 -9.79
C PRO A 157 -16.97 -7.82 -8.80
N VAL A 158 -17.08 -9.14 -8.88
CA VAL A 158 -17.83 -9.98 -7.94
C VAL A 158 -16.85 -10.62 -6.97
N ASP A 159 -17.15 -10.53 -5.67
CA ASP A 159 -16.33 -11.10 -4.60
C ASP A 159 -16.80 -12.52 -4.26
N GLU A 160 -15.98 -13.51 -4.59
CA GLU A 160 -16.21 -14.94 -4.40
C GLU A 160 -15.45 -15.49 -3.17
N THR A 161 -15.03 -14.61 -2.25
CA THR A 161 -14.31 -15.02 -1.02
C THR A 161 -15.09 -16.06 -0.22
N THR A 162 -16.42 -15.94 -0.16
CA THR A 162 -17.27 -16.89 0.57
C THR A 162 -17.18 -18.30 0.00
N THR A 163 -17.13 -18.45 -1.33
CA THR A 163 -16.93 -19.73 -2.01
C THR A 163 -15.57 -20.32 -1.69
N TRP A 164 -14.52 -19.48 -1.67
CA TRP A 164 -13.18 -19.92 -1.29
C TRP A 164 -13.13 -20.37 0.17
N THR A 165 -13.69 -19.59 1.09
CA THR A 165 -13.76 -19.92 2.53
C THR A 165 -14.58 -21.18 2.79
N ALA A 166 -15.67 -21.42 2.05
CA ALA A 166 -16.43 -22.66 2.16
C ALA A 166 -15.62 -23.89 1.76
N LYS A 167 -14.69 -23.74 0.79
CA LYS A 167 -13.85 -24.84 0.29
C LYS A 167 -12.65 -25.14 1.19
N PHE A 168 -11.99 -24.11 1.74
CA PHE A 168 -10.73 -24.28 2.49
C PHE A 168 -10.85 -23.99 3.99
N GLY A 169 -12.02 -23.53 4.44
CA GLY A 169 -12.31 -23.16 5.83
C GLY A 169 -11.76 -21.79 6.23
N GLU A 170 -12.19 -21.32 7.40
CA GLU A 170 -11.51 -20.24 8.12
C GLU A 170 -10.26 -20.83 8.78
N LEU A 171 -9.11 -20.63 8.15
CA LEU A 171 -7.85 -21.05 8.74
C LEU A 171 -7.64 -20.22 10.01
N ASN A 172 -7.35 -20.89 11.13
CA ASN A 172 -6.84 -20.28 12.36
C ASN A 172 -5.42 -19.77 12.10
N VAL A 173 -5.29 -18.75 11.24
CA VAL A 173 -4.05 -18.07 10.98
C VAL A 173 -3.74 -17.29 12.25
N GLN A 174 -2.67 -17.67 12.94
CA GLN A 174 -2.11 -16.88 14.04
C GLN A 174 -2.14 -15.40 13.63
N LYS A 175 -2.74 -14.55 14.49
CA LYS A 175 -2.88 -13.10 14.21
C LYS A 175 -1.59 -12.58 13.62
N ARG A 176 -1.66 -12.14 12.36
CA ARG A 176 -0.46 -11.85 11.61
C ARG A 176 0.20 -10.62 12.22
N CYS A 177 1.46 -10.76 12.59
CA CYS A 177 2.25 -9.63 13.07
C CYS A 177 2.58 -8.71 11.88
N TRP A 178 1.66 -7.81 11.58
CA TRP A 178 1.84 -6.81 10.53
C TRP A 178 2.99 -5.88 10.89
N ARG A 179 3.87 -5.60 9.92
CA ARG A 179 4.91 -4.57 10.09
C ARG A 179 4.23 -3.22 10.37
N VAL A 180 4.70 -2.50 11.38
CA VAL A 180 4.21 -1.15 11.67
C VAL A 180 4.42 -0.23 10.46
N VAL A 181 3.33 0.25 9.88
CA VAL A 181 3.33 1.25 8.81
C VAL A 181 2.77 2.57 9.34
N LYS A 182 3.41 3.69 8.96
CA LYS A 182 2.88 5.03 9.30
C LYS A 182 1.51 5.19 8.63
N LYS A 183 0.46 5.44 9.41
CA LYS A 183 -0.86 5.81 8.87
C LYS A 183 -0.69 7.02 7.95
N ARG A 184 -1.00 6.87 6.67
CA ARG A 184 -1.15 7.99 5.73
C ARG A 184 -2.60 8.04 5.29
N LEU A 185 -3.10 9.25 5.09
CA LEU A 185 -4.39 9.45 4.43
C LEU A 185 -4.40 8.68 3.10
N LEU A 186 -5.46 7.90 2.90
CA LEU A 186 -5.72 7.20 1.65
C LEU A 186 -5.71 8.23 0.51
N ILE A 187 -5.02 7.89 -0.58
CA ILE A 187 -4.94 8.75 -1.77
C ILE A 187 -6.34 8.99 -2.35
N SER A 188 -7.29 8.07 -2.17
CA SER A 188 -8.71 8.25 -2.53
C SER A 188 -9.34 9.45 -1.84
N THR A 189 -8.95 9.75 -0.59
CA THR A 189 -9.48 10.89 0.17
C THR A 189 -8.82 12.20 -0.28
N ALA A 190 -7.53 12.18 -0.60
CA ALA A 190 -6.79 13.35 -1.08
C ALA A 190 -7.16 13.75 -2.52
N LEU A 191 -7.44 12.77 -3.40
CA LEU A 191 -7.86 13.01 -4.78
C LEU A 191 -9.34 13.39 -4.88
N ASN A 192 -10.23 12.86 -4.02
CA ASN A 192 -11.61 13.36 -3.94
C ASN A 192 -11.65 14.86 -3.63
N ILE A 193 -10.81 15.33 -2.70
CA ILE A 193 -10.70 16.77 -2.39
C ILE A 193 -10.14 17.56 -3.59
N ARG A 194 -9.15 17.02 -4.30
CA ARG A 194 -8.51 17.70 -5.45
C ARG A 194 -9.39 17.72 -6.71
N GLN A 195 -10.13 16.65 -7.02
CA GLN A 195 -11.13 16.61 -8.09
C GLN A 195 -12.31 17.54 -7.79
N PHE A 196 -12.79 17.60 -6.54
CA PHE A 196 -13.85 18.53 -6.14
C PHE A 196 -13.41 20.00 -6.31
N LEU A 197 -12.15 20.32 -5.97
CA LEU A 197 -11.56 21.65 -6.16
C LEU A 197 -11.34 22.02 -7.64
N LEU A 198 -10.99 21.05 -8.50
CA LEU A 198 -10.83 21.27 -9.95
C LEU A 198 -12.17 21.48 -10.66
N ILE A 199 -13.22 20.74 -10.27
CA ILE A 199 -14.59 20.93 -10.77
C ILE A 199 -15.15 22.30 -10.31
N GLY A 200 -14.82 22.74 -9.09
CA GLY A 200 -15.16 24.06 -8.56
C GLY A 200 -14.49 25.22 -9.32
N ARG A 201 -13.22 25.07 -9.73
CA ARG A 201 -12.49 26.07 -10.54
C ARG A 201 -13.04 26.18 -11.97
N SER A 202 -13.30 25.05 -12.64
CA SER A 202 -13.83 25.04 -14.02
C SER A 202 -15.22 25.71 -14.11
N LYS A 203 -16.09 25.54 -13.10
CA LYS A 203 -17.40 26.22 -13.04
C LYS A 203 -17.30 27.72 -12.77
N ARG A 204 -16.27 28.19 -12.06
CA ARG A 204 -16.04 29.61 -11.76
C ARG A 204 -15.43 30.34 -12.97
N GLU A 205 -14.60 29.65 -13.74
CA GLU A 205 -13.95 30.17 -14.94
C GLU A 205 -14.93 30.26 -16.13
N LYS A 206 -15.79 29.24 -16.32
CA LYS A 206 -16.89 29.31 -17.31
C LYS A 206 -17.92 30.39 -16.98
N ARG A 207 -18.17 30.68 -15.69
CA ARG A 207 -19.04 31.80 -15.26
C ARG A 207 -18.41 33.18 -15.50
N ASN A 208 -17.09 33.30 -15.43
CA ASN A 208 -16.37 34.55 -15.65
C ASN A 208 -16.19 34.87 -17.14
N ILE A 209 -16.04 33.85 -17.99
CA ILE A 209 -16.00 34.01 -19.46
C ILE A 209 -17.40 34.37 -19.98
N ALA A 210 -18.46 33.69 -19.52
CA ALA A 210 -19.85 34.02 -19.89
C ALA A 210 -20.32 35.41 -19.39
N LYS A 211 -19.73 35.93 -18.31
CA LYS A 211 -19.96 37.32 -17.83
C LYS A 211 -19.15 38.36 -18.61
N LYS A 212 -18.03 37.99 -19.24
CA LYS A 212 -17.24 38.89 -20.08
C LYS A 212 -17.79 39.00 -21.51
N GLU A 213 -18.38 37.94 -22.04
CA GLU A 213 -19.00 37.94 -23.37
C GLU A 213 -20.39 38.60 -23.41
N LYS A 214 -21.13 38.66 -22.30
CA LYS A 214 -22.42 39.38 -22.21
C LYS A 214 -22.33 40.89 -21.95
N LYS A 215 -21.12 41.47 -21.90
CA LYS A 215 -20.91 42.91 -21.62
C LYS A 215 -20.41 43.73 -22.83
N LYS A 216 -20.53 43.17 -24.03
CA LYS A 216 -20.36 43.87 -25.31
C LYS A 216 -21.45 43.43 -26.28
N GLU A 217 -22.69 43.82 -25.99
CA GLU A 217 -23.68 44.17 -27.02
C GLU A 217 -24.95 44.71 -26.35
N GLN A 218 -25.49 45.76 -26.97
CA GLN A 218 -26.79 46.38 -26.71
C GLN A 218 -26.95 47.26 -25.46
N LYS A 219 -26.46 48.48 -25.67
CA LYS A 219 -27.04 49.73 -25.14
C LYS A 219 -28.38 49.96 -25.86
N GLY A 220 -29.50 50.02 -25.15
CA GLY A 220 -30.78 50.49 -25.72
C GLY A 220 -32.06 49.98 -25.06
N SER A 221 -32.68 50.83 -24.22
CA SER A 221 -34.09 50.79 -23.77
C SER A 221 -34.49 49.77 -22.70
N GLU A 222 -34.24 50.06 -21.41
CA GLU A 222 -34.94 49.32 -20.33
C GLU A 222 -35.18 50.08 -19.02
N GLU A 223 -35.40 51.40 -19.07
CA GLU A 223 -35.74 52.18 -17.85
C GLU A 223 -37.25 52.21 -17.51
N LYS A 224 -38.14 51.68 -18.37
CA LYS A 224 -39.59 51.62 -18.07
C LYS A 224 -40.11 50.25 -17.59
N LYS A 225 -39.34 49.16 -17.70
CA LYS A 225 -39.75 47.83 -17.23
C LYS A 225 -39.36 47.54 -15.78
N VAL A 226 -38.22 48.06 -15.32
CA VAL A 226 -37.70 47.82 -13.95
C VAL A 226 -38.64 48.38 -12.88
N ALA A 227 -39.21 49.57 -13.07
CA ALA A 227 -40.12 50.20 -12.10
C ALA A 227 -41.46 49.44 -11.92
N LYS A 228 -41.90 48.66 -12.93
CA LYS A 228 -43.15 47.89 -12.86
C LYS A 228 -42.97 46.55 -12.15
N GLU A 229 -41.80 45.91 -12.30
CA GLU A 229 -41.47 44.69 -11.57
C GLU A 229 -41.16 44.93 -10.10
N GLU A 230 -40.53 46.06 -9.77
CA GLU A 230 -40.19 46.40 -8.38
C GLU A 230 -41.46 46.63 -7.53
N LYS A 231 -42.46 47.34 -8.07
CA LYS A 231 -43.77 47.51 -7.44
C LYS A 231 -44.55 46.20 -7.25
N LYS A 232 -44.36 45.21 -8.13
CA LYS A 232 -45.01 43.89 -8.01
C LYS A 232 -44.37 43.06 -6.89
N ARG A 233 -43.04 43.10 -6.77
CA ARG A 233 -42.28 42.42 -5.71
C ARG A 233 -42.56 43.00 -4.33
N GLU A 234 -42.74 44.31 -4.23
CA GLU A 234 -43.04 44.96 -2.95
C GLU A 234 -44.41 44.54 -2.39
N LYS A 235 -45.43 44.44 -3.27
CA LYS A 235 -46.77 43.96 -2.87
C LYS A 235 -46.77 42.49 -2.44
N GLU A 236 -45.95 41.65 -3.07
CA GLU A 236 -45.85 40.22 -2.73
C GLU A 236 -45.14 40.00 -1.39
N LYS A 237 -44.10 40.80 -1.07
CA LYS A 237 -43.44 40.78 0.25
C LYS A 237 -44.38 41.16 1.39
N VAL A 238 -45.24 42.17 1.18
CA VAL A 238 -46.21 42.60 2.21
C VAL A 238 -47.23 41.49 2.49
N LYS A 239 -47.68 40.77 1.44
CA LYS A 239 -48.63 39.66 1.58
C LYS A 239 -48.04 38.46 2.34
N LEU A 240 -46.79 38.11 2.04
CA LEU A 240 -46.05 37.04 2.74
C LEU A 240 -45.78 37.38 4.21
N LYS A 241 -45.55 38.66 4.53
CA LYS A 241 -45.35 39.10 5.92
C LYS A 241 -46.63 38.93 6.75
N GLN A 242 -47.79 39.25 6.19
CA GLN A 242 -49.09 39.07 6.84
C GLN A 242 -49.47 37.59 7.05
N GLU A 243 -49.13 36.71 6.11
CA GLU A 243 -49.34 35.25 6.28
C GLU A 243 -48.45 34.67 7.38
N ARG A 244 -47.19 35.11 7.46
CA ARG A 244 -46.26 34.68 8.51
C ARG A 244 -46.76 35.05 9.90
N GLU A 245 -47.27 36.27 10.09
CA GLU A 245 -47.85 36.71 11.37
C GLU A 245 -49.07 35.88 11.78
N LYS A 246 -49.95 35.52 10.83
CA LYS A 246 -51.10 34.63 11.09
C LYS A 246 -50.67 33.21 11.47
N LEU A 247 -49.59 32.70 10.87
CA LEU A 247 -49.02 31.40 11.21
C LEU A 247 -48.36 31.41 12.60
N GLU A 248 -47.63 32.47 12.94
CA GLU A 248 -47.02 32.62 14.26
C GLU A 248 -48.07 32.71 15.37
N GLN A 249 -49.20 33.40 15.12
CA GLN A 249 -50.35 33.44 16.04
C GLN A 249 -51.02 32.07 16.21
N ARG A 250 -51.14 31.28 15.13
CA ARG A 250 -51.70 29.91 15.20
C ARG A 250 -50.78 28.93 15.95
N VAL A 251 -49.47 29.06 15.79
CA VAL A 251 -48.48 28.23 16.50
C VAL A 251 -48.46 28.58 17.99
N THR A 252 -48.55 29.87 18.36
CA THR A 252 -48.62 30.26 19.77
C THR A 252 -49.90 29.80 20.47
N LEU A 253 -51.04 29.75 19.76
CA LEU A 253 -52.29 29.20 20.28
C LEU A 253 -52.27 27.67 20.43
N ALA A 254 -51.62 26.95 19.51
CA ALA A 254 -51.45 25.50 19.59
C ALA A 254 -50.48 25.07 20.72
N MET A 255 -49.47 25.89 21.02
CA MET A 255 -48.47 25.62 22.06
C MET A 255 -48.93 25.93 23.50
N ALA A 256 -50.14 26.46 23.70
CA ALA A 256 -50.66 26.78 25.03
C ALA A 256 -51.23 25.54 25.78
N GLY A 257 -51.53 24.44 25.08
CA GLY A 257 -52.17 23.24 25.67
C GLY A 257 -51.23 22.11 26.13
N GLU A 258 -50.01 22.01 25.61
CA GLU A 258 -49.18 20.79 25.76
C GLU A 258 -47.84 20.97 26.52
N ARG A 259 -47.57 22.17 27.04
CA ARG A 259 -46.28 22.49 27.70
C ARG A 259 -45.94 21.69 28.98
N PRO A 260 -46.88 21.25 29.84
CA PRO A 260 -46.51 20.60 31.10
C PRO A 260 -45.99 19.16 30.96
N SER A 261 -46.40 18.40 29.93
CA SER A 261 -46.02 16.99 29.78
C SER A 261 -44.69 16.81 29.05
N LEU A 262 -44.42 17.64 28.03
CA LEU A 262 -43.17 17.59 27.27
C LEU A 262 -41.96 18.01 28.10
N SER A 263 -42.12 18.99 28.99
CA SER A 263 -41.01 19.45 29.84
C SER A 263 -40.52 18.36 30.80
N LYS A 264 -41.44 17.55 31.33
CA LYS A 264 -41.15 16.45 32.25
C LYS A 264 -40.40 15.31 31.55
N LEU A 265 -40.79 14.99 30.31
CA LEU A 265 -40.13 13.95 29.51
C LEU A 265 -38.72 14.38 29.09
N ILE A 266 -38.55 15.65 28.70
CA ILE A 266 -37.25 16.23 28.35
C ILE A 266 -36.32 16.24 29.58
N PHE A 267 -36.83 16.59 30.77
CA PHE A 267 -36.03 16.59 31.99
C PHE A 267 -35.55 15.18 32.38
N GLN A 268 -36.40 14.16 32.22
CA GLN A 268 -36.02 12.76 32.45
C GLN A 268 -34.95 12.28 31.44
N LEU A 269 -35.08 12.65 30.17
CA LEU A 269 -34.10 12.32 29.12
C LEU A 269 -32.76 13.01 29.35
N LEU A 270 -32.76 14.28 29.74
CA LEU A 270 -31.55 15.04 30.05
C LEU A 270 -30.85 14.50 31.29
N HIS A 271 -31.60 14.09 32.33
CA HIS A 271 -31.02 13.49 33.52
C HIS A 271 -30.40 12.10 33.25
N ALA A 272 -31.06 11.26 32.45
CA ALA A 272 -30.50 9.98 32.01
C ALA A 272 -29.23 10.17 31.16
N LEU A 273 -29.24 11.14 30.24
CA LEU A 273 -28.07 11.50 29.45
C LEU A 273 -26.92 12.01 30.33
N PHE A 274 -27.20 12.84 31.33
CA PHE A 274 -26.20 13.36 32.26
C PHE A 274 -25.52 12.26 33.09
N ILE A 275 -26.29 11.29 33.60
CA ILE A 275 -25.73 10.13 34.34
C ILE A 275 -24.84 9.29 33.42
N THR A 276 -25.29 8.98 32.20
CA THR A 276 -24.47 8.22 31.24
C THR A 276 -23.20 8.98 30.84
N LEU A 277 -23.28 10.31 30.68
CA LEU A 277 -22.13 11.16 30.32
C LEU A 277 -21.08 11.26 31.44
N ILE A 278 -21.47 11.09 32.72
CA ILE A 278 -20.56 11.12 33.87
C ILE A 278 -19.95 9.76 34.18
N MET A 279 -20.67 8.66 33.92
CA MET A 279 -20.20 7.30 34.21
C MET A 279 -19.30 6.72 33.10
N LEU A 280 -19.48 7.14 31.85
CA LEU A 280 -18.69 6.69 30.70
C LEU A 280 -17.20 7.10 30.77
N PRO A 281 -16.82 8.32 31.21
CA PRO A 281 -15.43 8.73 31.36
C PRO A 281 -14.67 7.89 32.39
N HIS A 282 -15.29 7.55 33.52
CA HIS A 282 -14.60 6.83 34.60
C HIS A 282 -14.29 5.38 34.22
N THR A 283 -15.18 4.73 33.46
CA THR A 283 -14.98 3.37 32.93
C THR A 283 -13.93 3.36 31.82
N LEU A 284 -13.95 4.36 30.93
CA LEU A 284 -12.92 4.53 29.90
C LEU A 284 -11.54 4.79 30.50
N VAL A 285 -11.43 5.63 31.53
CA VAL A 285 -10.14 5.89 32.21
C VAL A 285 -9.59 4.61 32.83
N LYS A 286 -10.41 3.80 33.51
CA LYS A 286 -9.99 2.50 34.06
C LYS A 286 -9.49 1.54 32.96
N LEU A 287 -10.21 1.46 31.84
CA LEU A 287 -9.82 0.64 30.69
C LEU A 287 -8.48 1.11 30.08
N LEU A 288 -8.28 2.43 29.98
CA LEU A 288 -7.05 3.01 29.44
C LEU A 288 -5.84 2.76 30.34
N VAL A 289 -6.01 2.86 31.66
CA VAL A 289 -4.96 2.50 32.64
C VAL A 289 -4.62 1.02 32.52
N GLN A 290 -5.62 0.13 32.50
CA GLN A 290 -5.39 -1.31 32.34
C GLN A 290 -4.66 -1.64 31.03
N ARG A 291 -5.02 -0.97 29.92
CA ARG A 291 -4.35 -1.14 28.63
C ARG A 291 -2.92 -0.61 28.65
N ARG A 292 -2.65 0.49 29.35
CA ARG A 292 -1.30 1.03 29.54
C ARG A 292 -0.42 0.02 30.29
N ASP A 293 -0.90 -0.54 31.39
CA ASP A 293 -0.15 -1.52 32.18
C ASP A 293 0.10 -2.83 31.40
N GLU A 294 -0.82 -3.21 30.51
CA GLU A 294 -0.64 -4.35 29.61
C GLU A 294 0.45 -4.07 28.55
N ILE A 295 0.49 -2.84 28.02
CA ILE A 295 1.52 -2.41 27.07
C ILE A 295 2.89 -2.36 27.76
N ASP A 296 2.97 -1.80 28.95
CA ASP A 296 4.22 -1.67 29.70
C ASP A 296 4.80 -3.05 30.07
N ARG A 297 3.96 -4.02 30.46
CA ARG A 297 4.38 -5.42 30.65
C ARG A 297 4.90 -6.06 29.37
N LYS A 298 4.18 -5.92 28.26
CA LYS A 298 4.61 -6.45 26.95
C LYS A 298 5.91 -5.81 26.47
N ALA A 299 6.14 -4.53 26.78
CA ALA A 299 7.39 -3.85 26.47
C ALA A 299 8.56 -4.42 27.29
N ALA A 300 8.35 -4.71 28.57
CA ALA A 300 9.36 -5.36 29.42
C ALA A 300 9.71 -6.77 28.92
N ASP A 301 8.70 -7.59 28.57
CA ASP A 301 8.91 -8.92 28.01
C ASP A 301 9.70 -8.87 26.69
N PHE A 302 9.40 -7.88 25.84
CA PHE A 302 10.10 -7.70 24.57
C PHE A 302 11.58 -7.32 24.78
N GLU A 303 11.89 -6.44 25.73
CA GLU A 303 13.28 -6.09 26.05
C GLU A 303 14.04 -7.29 26.68
N ALA A 304 13.37 -8.13 27.48
CA ALA A 304 13.97 -9.36 27.99
C ALA A 304 14.33 -10.34 26.85
N VAL A 305 13.41 -10.57 25.90
CA VAL A 305 13.65 -11.41 24.71
C VAL A 305 14.77 -10.83 23.85
N ARG A 306 14.79 -9.50 23.67
CA ARG A 306 15.85 -8.81 22.94
C ARG A 306 17.23 -8.99 23.59
N GLY A 307 17.29 -8.93 24.92
CA GLY A 307 18.50 -9.22 25.70
C GLY A 307 19.01 -10.64 25.47
N GLN A 308 18.13 -11.65 25.58
CA GLN A 308 18.47 -13.05 25.32
C GLN A 308 18.99 -13.26 23.89
N LEU A 309 18.32 -12.66 22.90
CA LEU A 309 18.72 -12.75 21.50
C LEU A 309 20.10 -12.11 21.27
N SER A 310 20.36 -10.96 21.90
CA SER A 310 21.66 -10.30 21.79
C SER A 310 22.79 -11.16 22.36
N THR A 311 22.56 -11.87 23.47
CA THR A 311 23.55 -12.78 24.04
C THR A 311 23.78 -14.00 23.15
N ALA A 312 22.70 -14.60 22.63
CA ALA A 312 22.80 -15.74 21.72
C ALA A 312 23.55 -15.41 20.41
N VAL A 313 23.35 -14.20 19.88
CA VAL A 313 24.10 -13.72 18.70
C VAL A 313 25.59 -13.61 19.01
N LYS A 314 25.97 -13.01 20.15
CA LYS A 314 27.38 -12.90 20.55
C LYS A 314 28.05 -14.27 20.73
N GLU A 315 27.33 -15.23 21.32
CA GLU A 315 27.85 -16.61 21.45
C GLU A 315 28.04 -17.28 20.09
N ARG A 316 27.12 -17.05 19.15
CA ARG A 316 27.23 -17.60 17.79
C ARG A 316 28.40 -16.99 17.04
N ASP A 317 28.60 -15.68 17.13
CA ASP A 317 29.71 -14.98 16.49
C ASP A 317 31.05 -15.51 17.01
N LYS A 318 31.17 -15.72 18.33
CA LYS A 318 32.36 -16.32 18.94
C LYS A 318 32.63 -17.74 18.42
N ARG A 319 31.60 -18.57 18.24
CA ARG A 319 31.76 -19.92 17.65
C ARG A 319 32.21 -19.86 16.21
N ILE A 320 31.66 -18.93 15.42
CA ILE A 320 32.05 -18.74 14.02
C ILE A 320 33.52 -18.34 13.92
N GLU A 321 33.98 -17.44 14.80
CA GLU A 321 35.38 -17.02 14.88
C GLU A 321 36.29 -18.23 15.17
N THR A 322 35.97 -19.05 16.18
CA THR A 322 36.73 -20.27 16.48
C THR A 322 36.76 -21.26 15.30
N GLN A 323 35.62 -21.47 14.63
CA GLN A 323 35.56 -22.34 13.45
C GLN A 323 36.37 -21.78 12.27
N SER A 324 36.42 -20.46 12.13
CA SER A 324 37.24 -19.80 11.11
C SER A 324 38.73 -20.05 11.37
N ASP A 325 39.18 -19.93 12.61
CA ASP A 325 40.58 -20.18 12.99
C ASP A 325 40.97 -21.65 12.74
N GLU A 326 40.10 -22.60 13.10
CA GLU A 326 40.30 -24.03 12.82
C GLU A 326 40.43 -24.32 11.32
N LEU A 327 39.63 -23.66 10.47
CA LEU A 327 39.71 -23.80 9.02
C LEU A 327 41.00 -23.24 8.44
N VAL A 328 41.50 -22.12 8.98
CA VAL A 328 42.81 -21.56 8.59
C VAL A 328 43.92 -22.55 8.92
N GLU A 329 43.93 -23.12 10.12
CA GLU A 329 44.92 -24.13 10.52
C GLU A 329 44.85 -25.38 9.63
N LEU A 330 43.65 -25.84 9.30
CA LEU A 330 43.45 -26.99 8.41
C LEU A 330 44.01 -26.71 7.01
N ASN A 331 43.79 -25.49 6.49
CA ASN A 331 44.30 -25.07 5.18
C ASN A 331 45.83 -25.00 5.16
N GLU A 332 46.45 -24.48 6.22
CA GLU A 332 47.92 -24.47 6.35
C GLU A 332 48.50 -25.89 6.38
N ARG A 333 47.84 -26.82 7.09
CA ARG A 333 48.22 -28.24 7.09
C ARG A 333 48.11 -28.87 5.70
N TYR A 334 47.06 -28.56 4.96
CA TYR A 334 46.89 -29.03 3.58
C TYR A 334 48.02 -28.51 2.68
N ASP A 335 48.37 -27.22 2.78
CA ASP A 335 49.47 -26.63 2.00
C ASP A 335 50.84 -27.24 2.32
N MET A 336 51.07 -27.62 3.58
CA MET A 336 52.28 -28.36 3.97
C MET A 336 52.33 -29.75 3.33
N LEU A 337 51.22 -30.48 3.34
CA LEU A 337 51.12 -31.80 2.72
C LEU A 337 51.32 -31.75 1.20
N GLU A 338 50.75 -30.75 0.53
CA GLU A 338 50.92 -30.60 -0.92
C GLU A 338 52.37 -30.25 -1.28
N ARG A 339 53.05 -29.43 -0.47
CA ARG A 339 54.50 -29.18 -0.60
C ARG A 339 55.32 -30.45 -0.42
N ALA A 340 55.01 -31.25 0.60
CA ALA A 340 55.70 -32.53 0.85
C ALA A 340 55.51 -33.53 -0.30
N LYS A 341 54.28 -33.67 -0.80
CA LYS A 341 53.95 -34.50 -1.96
C LYS A 341 54.74 -34.08 -3.20
N ASN A 342 54.82 -32.78 -3.48
CA ASN A 342 55.61 -32.25 -4.60
C ASN A 342 57.11 -32.51 -4.44
N SER A 343 57.64 -32.43 -3.21
CA SER A 343 59.03 -32.76 -2.90
C SER A 343 59.33 -34.24 -3.17
N ILE A 344 58.46 -35.15 -2.69
CA ILE A 344 58.57 -36.59 -2.92
C ILE A 344 58.51 -36.89 -4.42
N GLY A 345 57.61 -36.26 -5.17
CA GLY A 345 57.51 -36.41 -6.62
C GLY A 345 58.81 -36.05 -7.35
N LYS A 346 59.48 -34.96 -6.94
CA LYS A 346 60.79 -34.57 -7.49
C LYS A 346 61.89 -35.59 -7.18
N GLU A 347 61.93 -36.11 -5.96
CA GLU A 347 62.92 -37.11 -5.55
C GLU A 347 62.73 -38.44 -6.30
N ILE A 348 61.49 -38.87 -6.53
CA ILE A 348 61.18 -40.04 -7.35
C ILE A 348 61.67 -39.86 -8.78
N LEU A 349 61.41 -38.69 -9.40
CA LEU A 349 61.88 -38.38 -10.75
C LEU A 349 63.41 -38.39 -10.85
N LYS A 350 64.09 -37.81 -9.84
CA LYS A 350 65.55 -37.81 -9.74
C LYS A 350 66.12 -39.23 -9.69
N ARG A 351 65.62 -40.06 -8.78
CA ARG A 351 66.05 -41.47 -8.65
C ARG A 351 65.77 -42.29 -9.91
N LYS A 352 64.64 -42.03 -10.59
CA LYS A 352 64.34 -42.67 -11.87
C LYS A 352 65.36 -42.31 -12.95
N ALA A 353 65.80 -41.05 -13.01
CA ALA A 353 66.84 -40.61 -13.94
C ALA A 353 68.20 -41.25 -13.63
N GLU A 354 68.59 -41.31 -12.35
CA GLU A 354 69.82 -41.99 -11.91
C GLU A 354 69.81 -43.48 -12.28
N LEU A 355 68.68 -44.16 -12.08
CA LEU A 355 68.53 -45.57 -12.41
C LEU A 355 68.61 -45.84 -13.92
N GLU A 356 68.10 -44.94 -14.76
CA GLU A 356 68.26 -45.03 -16.23
C GLU A 356 69.72 -44.81 -16.67
N LEU A 357 70.48 -43.95 -15.99
CA LEU A 357 71.92 -43.80 -16.24
C LEU A 357 72.68 -45.09 -15.90
N VAL A 358 72.37 -45.71 -14.76
CA VAL A 358 73.00 -46.99 -14.36
C VAL A 358 72.69 -48.10 -15.37
N LYS A 359 71.44 -48.21 -15.83
CA LYS A 359 71.07 -49.19 -16.87
C LYS A 359 71.87 -49.02 -18.16
N ARG A 360 72.10 -47.78 -18.59
CA ARG A 360 72.90 -47.47 -19.79
C ARG A 360 74.37 -47.82 -19.63
N SER A 361 74.92 -47.77 -18.41
CA SER A 361 76.32 -48.17 -18.16
C SER A 361 76.54 -49.69 -18.11
N LEU A 362 75.46 -50.48 -18.02
CA LEU A 362 75.50 -51.95 -17.96
C LEU A 362 75.28 -52.62 -19.32
N HIS A 363 74.94 -51.86 -20.36
CA HIS A 363 74.89 -52.30 -21.76
C HIS A 363 76.07 -51.69 -22.51
#